data_AF-A0A5P9XUE0-F1
#
_entry.id   AF-A0A5P9XUE0-F1
#
_cell.length_a   1.000
_cell.length_b   1.000
_cell.length_c   1.000
_cell.angle_alpha   90.00
_cell.angle_beta   90.00
_cell.angle_gamma   90.00
#
_symmetry.space_group_name_H-M   'P 1'
#
loop_
_entity.id
_entity.type
_entity.pdbx_description
1 polymer ?
#
loop_
_entity_poly.entity_id
_entity_poly.type
_entity_poly.pdbx_seq_one_letter_code
_entity_poly.pdbx_strand_id
1 'polypeptide(L)'
;MIHPEASSNTGIMTISHEPFVFHCNHYNRFLQLVIEDCHYIDREPILVKSATEVSFRQLQAAFREHPEWSMADRLQYAEDLYRFCGFGDLPLGTLPHSAEPELVLIENHSHYGAALRLNYGKRRWPGEHFDLGYAIGAVSAIYGQSYGGKIDRDALSMGQVSTRFHLHLRNDGDPFPLDIPEIPQATLPQGADQVPPRHIGLHIDENTIMAAVGTLPLTGDADGLIPAFGVFLTRHYADYYNLVSFRFERALQEALNTHRYLGEMLWYEYPALFYYKEKFQHLQGQELARTLLIEAGHICGFNTMGGIMRSDPWYQLIVPQLQCREDWLSGIIACINALGWGVWRIQEIIPNERLVLRAWYPYESLGHLRAYGNADHPIDYLMTGIGSSLMNLLYTADITARPDLTLEFYYQVNRSKAGFWARQTRCVAMGDPYSEIVVERNIL
;
A
#
# COMPACT_ATOMS: atom_id res chain seq x y z
N MET A 1 6.06 16.78 17.01
CA MET A 1 5.64 15.42 17.38
C MET A 1 4.59 14.98 16.36
N ILE A 2 4.67 13.76 15.85
CA ILE A 2 3.77 13.25 14.81
C ILE A 2 2.56 12.59 15.48
N HIS A 3 1.36 13.03 15.10
CA HIS A 3 0.11 12.57 15.70
C HIS A 3 -0.79 11.97 14.62
N PRO A 4 -0.83 10.63 14.50
CA PRO A 4 -1.83 9.98 13.69
C PRO A 4 -3.21 10.13 14.32
N GLU A 5 -4.20 10.50 13.51
CA GLU A 5 -5.60 10.61 13.90
C GLU A 5 -6.36 9.43 13.31
N ALA A 6 -6.82 8.50 14.15
CA ALA A 6 -7.62 7.36 13.73
C ALA A 6 -9.10 7.61 14.00
N SER A 7 -9.94 7.46 12.97
CA SER A 7 -11.39 7.53 13.08
C SER A 7 -11.96 6.12 13.22
N SER A 8 -12.37 5.76 14.44
CA SER A 8 -12.99 4.45 14.71
C SER A 8 -14.28 4.22 13.92
N ASN A 9 -15.00 5.29 13.56
CA ASN A 9 -16.23 5.21 12.77
C ASN A 9 -15.98 4.84 11.30
N THR A 10 -14.83 5.23 10.75
CA THR A 10 -14.52 5.04 9.33
C THR A 10 -13.41 4.03 9.09
N GLY A 11 -12.66 3.65 10.13
CA GLY A 11 -11.45 2.82 9.99
C GLY A 11 -10.33 3.52 9.22
N ILE A 12 -10.44 4.83 8.97
CA ILE A 12 -9.44 5.65 8.30
C ILE A 12 -8.53 6.31 9.33
N MET A 13 -7.26 6.39 8.99
CA MET A 13 -6.25 7.13 9.74
C MET A 13 -5.69 8.25 8.87
N THR A 14 -5.45 9.41 9.47
CA THR A 14 -4.80 10.54 8.82
C THR A 14 -3.58 11.04 9.58
N ILE A 15 -2.62 11.62 8.86
CA ILE A 15 -1.52 12.43 9.43
C ILE A 15 -1.46 13.70 8.58
N SER A 16 -1.71 14.86 9.20
CA SER A 16 -1.73 16.16 8.50
C SER A 16 -2.61 16.13 7.24
N HIS A 17 -3.86 15.67 7.41
CA HIS A 17 -4.90 15.49 6.38
C HIS A 17 -4.66 14.44 5.30
N GLU A 18 -3.48 13.83 5.23
CA GLU A 18 -3.25 12.70 4.33
C GLU A 18 -3.74 11.39 4.94
N PRO A 19 -4.46 10.54 4.18
CA PRO A 19 -4.84 9.21 4.64
C PRO A 19 -3.65 8.24 4.64
N PHE A 20 -3.52 7.47 5.72
CA PHE A 20 -2.47 6.47 5.90
C PHE A 20 -3.07 5.08 6.12
N VAL A 21 -2.35 4.09 5.62
CA VAL A 21 -2.65 2.66 5.74
C VAL A 21 -1.39 1.89 6.10
N PHE A 22 -1.54 0.77 6.79
CA PHE A 22 -0.43 -0.16 6.96
C PHE A 22 -0.32 -1.12 5.79
N HIS A 23 0.90 -1.29 5.27
CA HIS A 23 1.25 -2.29 4.27
C HIS A 23 2.66 -2.82 4.49
N CYS A 24 2.94 -4.03 4.01
CA CYS A 24 4.27 -4.62 4.15
C CYS A 24 5.15 -4.43 2.92
N ASN A 25 6.45 -4.71 3.11
CA ASN A 25 7.48 -4.79 2.08
C ASN A 25 7.10 -5.68 0.89
N HIS A 26 6.30 -6.72 1.08
CA HIS A 26 5.88 -7.57 -0.04
C HIS A 26 4.87 -6.86 -0.96
N TYR A 27 3.95 -6.08 -0.40
CA TYR A 27 3.00 -5.28 -1.17
C TYR A 27 3.72 -4.17 -1.95
N ASN A 28 4.51 -3.36 -1.24
CA ASN A 28 5.26 -2.23 -1.82
C ASN A 28 6.18 -2.69 -2.96
N ARG A 29 6.93 -3.76 -2.70
CA ARG A 29 7.79 -4.39 -3.71
C ARG A 29 7.01 -4.87 -4.91
N PHE A 30 5.94 -5.65 -4.71
CA PHE A 30 5.23 -6.27 -5.83
C PHE A 30 4.53 -5.22 -6.70
N LEU A 31 3.85 -4.25 -6.07
CA LEU A 31 3.20 -3.15 -6.78
C LEU A 31 4.20 -2.37 -7.63
N GLN A 32 5.38 -2.06 -7.09
CA GLN A 32 6.42 -1.38 -7.86
C GLN A 32 6.94 -2.23 -9.02
N LEU A 33 7.22 -3.52 -8.79
CA LEU A 33 7.74 -4.41 -9.83
C LEU A 33 6.76 -4.56 -10.99
N VAL A 34 5.46 -4.68 -10.71
CA VAL A 34 4.40 -4.72 -11.74
C VAL A 34 4.51 -3.53 -12.71
N ILE A 35 4.83 -2.36 -12.18
CA ILE A 35 4.92 -1.12 -12.95
C ILE A 35 6.24 -1.04 -13.71
N GLU A 36 7.34 -1.39 -13.03
CA GLU A 36 8.68 -1.40 -13.63
C GLU A 36 8.83 -2.41 -14.78
N ASP A 37 8.13 -3.54 -14.69
CA ASP A 37 8.22 -4.62 -15.67
C ASP A 37 7.37 -4.34 -16.92
N CYS A 38 6.67 -3.21 -17.03
CA CYS A 38 5.90 -2.85 -18.22
C CYS A 38 6.72 -1.97 -19.19
N HIS A 39 7.16 -2.53 -20.34
CA HIS A 39 8.04 -1.89 -21.33
C HIS A 39 7.55 -0.55 -21.90
N TYR A 40 6.23 -0.43 -22.08
CA TYR A 40 5.62 0.69 -22.78
C TYR A 40 5.02 1.72 -21.81
N ILE A 41 5.36 1.62 -20.53
CA ILE A 41 4.90 2.53 -19.49
C ILE A 41 6.11 3.23 -18.90
N ASP A 42 6.06 4.56 -18.88
CA ASP A 42 7.02 5.33 -18.11
C ASP A 42 6.65 5.26 -16.61
N ARG A 43 7.56 4.71 -15.82
CA ARG A 43 7.36 4.49 -14.39
C ARG A 43 7.53 5.75 -13.54
N GLU A 44 8.30 6.73 -14.00
CA GLU A 44 8.63 7.91 -13.18
C GLU A 44 7.38 8.79 -12.89
N PRO A 45 6.50 9.07 -13.88
CA PRO A 45 5.23 9.74 -13.64
C PRO A 45 4.25 8.97 -12.74
N ILE A 46 4.48 7.68 -12.53
CA ILE A 46 3.63 6.82 -11.70
C ILE A 46 4.19 6.73 -10.29
N LEU A 47 5.47 6.38 -10.13
CA LEU A 47 6.07 6.10 -8.83
C LEU A 47 6.57 7.39 -8.16
N VAL A 48 7.54 8.07 -8.78
CA VAL A 48 8.20 9.26 -8.19
C VAL A 48 7.20 10.39 -8.06
N LYS A 49 6.46 10.69 -9.14
CA LYS A 49 5.50 11.81 -9.13
C LYS A 49 4.38 11.60 -8.09
N SER A 50 3.85 10.38 -7.94
CA SER A 50 2.81 10.12 -6.94
C SER A 50 3.34 10.28 -5.51
N ALA A 51 4.57 9.84 -5.25
CA ALA A 51 5.23 10.03 -3.96
C ALA A 51 5.48 11.52 -3.67
N THR A 52 5.98 12.28 -4.65
CA THR A 52 6.13 13.74 -4.55
C THR A 52 4.81 14.42 -4.27
N GLU A 53 3.73 14.00 -4.92
CA GLU A 53 2.44 14.65 -4.74
C GLU A 53 1.88 14.52 -3.33
N VAL A 54 1.89 13.32 -2.79
CA VAL A 54 1.34 13.07 -1.46
C VAL A 54 2.22 13.66 -0.37
N SER A 55 3.55 13.60 -0.49
CA SER A 55 4.46 14.14 0.52
C SER A 55 4.47 15.68 0.51
N PHE A 56 4.49 16.30 -0.68
CA PHE A 56 4.41 17.76 -0.80
C PHE A 56 3.13 18.29 -0.17
N ARG A 57 1.97 17.73 -0.54
CA ARG A 57 0.67 18.16 -0.04
C ARG A 57 0.57 18.01 1.48
N GLN A 58 1.02 16.88 2.03
CA GLN A 58 1.04 16.65 3.48
C GLN A 58 1.89 17.67 4.22
N LEU A 59 3.13 17.86 3.78
CA LEU A 59 4.10 18.72 4.46
C LEU A 59 3.67 20.18 4.36
N GLN A 60 3.13 20.60 3.22
CA GLN A 60 2.55 21.93 3.08
C GLN A 60 1.36 22.14 4.02
N ALA A 61 0.50 21.13 4.22
CA ALA A 61 -0.58 21.21 5.21
C ALA A 61 -0.02 21.36 6.63
N ALA A 62 0.92 20.49 7.03
CA ALA A 62 1.56 20.56 8.34
C ALA A 62 2.23 21.92 8.61
N PHE A 63 2.95 22.48 7.64
CA PHE A 63 3.63 23.78 7.80
C PHE A 63 2.67 24.97 7.86
N ARG A 64 1.46 24.84 7.28
CA ARG A 64 0.41 25.86 7.39
C ARG A 64 -0.29 25.83 8.76
N GLU A 65 -0.43 24.64 9.34
CA GLU A 65 -0.97 24.46 10.68
C GLU A 65 0.01 24.87 11.78
N HIS A 66 1.31 24.86 11.45
CA HIS A 66 2.41 25.27 12.32
C HIS A 66 3.23 26.44 11.73
N PRO A 67 2.63 27.64 11.57
CA PRO A 67 3.32 28.78 10.99
C PRO A 67 4.52 29.27 11.83
N GLU A 68 4.59 28.86 13.10
CA GLU A 68 5.69 29.14 14.02
C GLU A 68 6.96 28.33 13.76
N TRP A 69 6.87 27.22 13.02
CA TRP A 69 8.02 26.35 12.75
C TRP A 69 9.08 27.04 11.90
N SER A 70 10.30 27.08 12.42
CA SER A 70 11.47 27.52 11.69
C SER A 70 11.82 26.55 10.56
N MET A 71 12.74 26.94 9.67
CA MET A 71 13.25 26.05 8.63
C MET A 71 13.82 24.75 9.22
N ALA A 72 14.55 24.84 10.34
CA ALA A 72 15.10 23.68 11.04
C ALA A 72 14.00 22.75 11.56
N ASP A 73 12.92 23.30 12.13
CA ASP A 73 11.79 22.52 12.61
C ASP A 73 11.09 21.77 11.47
N ARG A 74 10.93 22.42 10.30
CA ARG A 74 10.32 21.81 9.10
C ARG A 74 11.17 20.68 8.53
N LEU A 75 12.48 20.87 8.46
CA LEU A 75 13.44 19.86 8.04
C LEU A 75 13.42 18.65 8.98
N GLN A 76 13.48 18.89 10.28
CA GLN A 76 13.44 17.82 11.29
C GLN A 76 12.09 17.09 11.26
N TYR A 77 10.96 17.80 11.14
CA TYR A 77 9.64 17.17 11.05
C TYR A 77 9.52 16.25 9.84
N ALA A 78 10.02 16.67 8.67
CA ALA A 78 9.97 15.85 7.46
C ALA A 78 10.86 14.59 7.58
N GLU A 79 12.02 14.68 8.22
CA GLU A 79 12.86 13.52 8.54
C GLU A 79 12.17 12.58 9.54
N ASP A 80 11.67 13.12 10.65
CA ASP A 80 11.00 12.37 11.70
C ASP A 80 9.78 11.63 11.13
N LEU A 81 9.04 12.25 10.20
CA LEU A 81 7.87 11.66 9.57
C LEU A 81 8.22 10.48 8.69
N TYR A 82 9.30 10.61 7.90
CA TYR A 82 9.81 9.53 7.07
C TYR A 82 10.19 8.31 7.91
N ARG A 83 10.93 8.56 9.00
CA ARG A 83 11.33 7.53 9.97
C ARG A 83 10.13 6.93 10.68
N PHE A 84 9.23 7.76 11.21
CA PHE A 84 8.03 7.34 11.93
C PHE A 84 7.16 6.37 11.10
N CYS A 85 7.05 6.64 9.80
CA CYS A 85 6.29 5.83 8.85
C CYS A 85 6.95 4.51 8.46
N GLY A 86 8.20 4.26 8.86
CA GLY A 86 8.90 3.01 8.57
C GLY A 86 9.58 2.98 7.20
N PHE A 87 9.84 4.14 6.59
CA PHE A 87 10.42 4.21 5.25
C PHE A 87 11.94 4.09 5.24
N GLY A 88 12.64 4.44 6.33
CA GLY A 88 14.10 4.44 6.37
C GLY A 88 14.68 5.66 7.08
N ASP A 89 15.92 6.03 6.73
CA ASP A 89 16.72 7.08 7.40
C ASP A 89 17.13 8.25 6.48
N LEU A 90 16.19 8.82 5.74
CA LEU A 90 16.43 9.95 4.85
C LEU A 90 16.79 11.25 5.62
N PRO A 91 18.04 11.78 5.54
CA PRO A 91 18.57 12.75 6.51
C PRO A 91 18.24 14.22 6.16
N LEU A 92 16.95 14.55 6.09
CA LEU A 92 16.47 15.90 5.73
C LEU A 92 16.85 16.96 6.78
N GLY A 93 16.88 16.63 8.07
CA GLY A 93 17.20 17.53 9.19
C GLY A 93 18.60 18.15 9.09
N THR A 94 19.48 17.56 8.29
CA THR A 94 20.88 18.00 8.11
C THR A 94 21.06 18.96 6.92
N LEU A 95 20.01 19.21 6.13
CA LEU A 95 20.09 20.09 4.98
C LEU A 95 20.25 21.57 5.36
N PRO A 96 20.75 22.42 4.44
CA PRO A 96 20.88 23.86 4.67
C PRO A 96 19.54 24.52 5.02
N HIS A 97 19.59 25.59 5.81
CA HIS A 97 18.38 26.37 6.17
C HIS A 97 17.97 27.39 5.09
N SER A 98 18.54 27.28 3.89
CA SER A 98 18.24 28.06 2.68
C SER A 98 18.12 27.12 1.48
N ALA A 99 17.34 27.54 0.48
CA ALA A 99 17.27 26.84 -0.79
C ALA A 99 18.65 26.90 -1.48
N GLU A 100 19.20 25.75 -1.83
CA GLU A 100 20.42 25.65 -2.62
C GLU A 100 20.12 25.10 -4.02
N PRO A 101 20.91 25.46 -5.05
CA PRO A 101 20.72 24.96 -6.42
C PRO A 101 20.82 23.43 -6.53
N GLU A 102 21.67 22.82 -5.72
CA GLU A 102 21.92 21.38 -5.69
C GLU A 102 21.97 20.91 -4.24
N LEU A 103 21.31 19.80 -3.96
CA LEU A 103 21.32 19.12 -2.66
C LEU A 103 21.67 17.65 -2.87
N VAL A 104 22.38 17.06 -1.90
CA VAL A 104 22.71 15.64 -1.90
C VAL A 104 22.24 15.03 -0.58
N LEU A 105 21.45 13.97 -0.68
CA LEU A 105 21.03 13.15 0.46
C LEU A 105 21.65 11.76 0.33
N ILE A 106 22.03 11.18 1.47
CA ILE A 106 22.57 9.83 1.55
C ILE A 106 21.77 9.07 2.59
N GLU A 107 20.99 8.10 2.13
CA GLU A 107 20.19 7.20 2.96
C GLU A 107 20.94 5.87 3.11
N ASN A 108 21.02 5.32 4.33
CA ASN A 108 21.71 4.06 4.61
C ASN A 108 20.74 2.90 4.82
N HIS A 109 19.48 3.20 5.16
CA HIS A 109 18.42 2.25 5.39
C HIS A 109 17.18 2.72 4.65
N SER A 110 16.65 1.86 3.77
CA SER A 110 15.45 2.12 2.99
C SER A 110 14.56 0.89 3.01
N HIS A 111 13.27 1.13 3.24
CA HIS A 111 12.24 0.12 3.09
C HIS A 111 12.23 -0.44 1.67
N TYR A 112 12.18 0.42 0.64
CA TYR A 112 12.15 -0.02 -0.76
C TYR A 112 13.49 -0.64 -1.17
N GLY A 113 14.61 -0.05 -0.75
CA GLY A 113 15.96 -0.56 -1.01
C GLY A 113 16.18 -1.97 -0.48
N ALA A 114 15.72 -2.25 0.74
CA ALA A 114 15.78 -3.60 1.32
C ALA A 114 14.73 -4.54 0.70
N ALA A 115 13.48 -4.07 0.56
CA ALA A 115 12.36 -4.88 0.08
C ALA A 115 12.63 -5.42 -1.32
N LEU A 116 13.05 -4.58 -2.26
CA LEU A 116 13.25 -4.94 -3.66
C LEU A 116 14.32 -6.03 -3.87
N ARG A 117 15.21 -6.23 -2.89
CA ARG A 117 16.23 -7.29 -2.91
C ARG A 117 15.75 -8.63 -2.37
N LEU A 118 14.68 -8.65 -1.59
CA LEU A 118 14.15 -9.88 -1.00
C LEU A 118 13.82 -10.90 -2.10
N ASN A 119 14.20 -12.16 -1.89
CA ASN A 119 14.02 -13.31 -2.80
C ASN A 119 14.76 -13.26 -4.16
N TYR A 120 15.23 -12.09 -4.62
CA TYR A 120 15.77 -11.93 -5.99
C TYR A 120 17.19 -11.34 -6.05
N GLY A 121 17.74 -10.82 -4.95
CA GLY A 121 19.12 -10.36 -4.88
C GLY A 121 19.32 -8.96 -5.47
N LYS A 122 20.48 -8.70 -6.09
CA LYS A 122 20.88 -7.36 -6.54
C LYS A 122 20.18 -6.96 -7.85
N ARG A 123 19.74 -5.71 -7.93
CA ARG A 123 19.12 -5.12 -9.12
C ARG A 123 20.12 -4.44 -10.05
N ARG A 124 19.69 -4.22 -11.31
CA ARG A 124 20.49 -3.53 -12.35
C ARG A 124 20.39 -2.00 -12.29
N TRP A 125 19.34 -1.47 -11.67
CA TRP A 125 19.09 -0.04 -11.51
C TRP A 125 18.45 0.27 -10.15
N PRO A 126 18.57 1.51 -9.65
CA PRO A 126 17.97 1.93 -8.39
C PRO A 126 16.45 1.79 -8.39
N GLY A 127 15.86 1.49 -7.24
CA GLY A 127 14.43 1.26 -7.09
C GLY A 127 13.79 2.05 -5.95
N GLU A 128 14.52 2.94 -5.29
CA GLU A 128 14.08 3.81 -4.20
C GLU A 128 13.22 4.98 -4.73
N HIS A 129 12.24 4.66 -5.60
CA HIS A 129 11.42 5.64 -6.32
C HIS A 129 10.51 6.44 -5.39
N PHE A 130 9.91 5.77 -4.39
CA PHE A 130 9.13 6.45 -3.37
C PHE A 130 10.01 7.42 -2.57
N ASP A 131 11.19 6.96 -2.13
CA ASP A 131 12.14 7.70 -1.31
C ASP A 131 12.60 8.97 -2.04
N LEU A 132 12.94 8.86 -3.34
CA LEU A 132 13.22 10.01 -4.19
C LEU A 132 12.03 10.98 -4.27
N GLY A 133 10.83 10.46 -4.53
CA GLY A 133 9.64 11.29 -4.64
C GLY A 133 9.30 12.01 -3.33
N TYR A 134 9.44 11.32 -2.20
CA TYR A 134 9.31 11.91 -0.87
C TYR A 134 10.32 13.03 -0.67
N ALA A 135 11.60 12.79 -0.98
CA ALA A 135 12.66 13.80 -0.87
C ALA A 135 12.34 15.06 -1.70
N ILE A 136 11.93 14.89 -2.96
CA ILE A 136 11.54 16.00 -3.85
C ILE A 136 10.36 16.79 -3.27
N GLY A 137 9.30 16.11 -2.84
CA GLY A 137 8.12 16.77 -2.29
C GLY A 137 8.43 17.48 -0.98
N ALA A 138 9.27 16.88 -0.13
CA ALA A 138 9.69 17.46 1.14
C ALA A 138 10.51 18.74 0.94
N VAL A 139 11.62 18.68 0.18
CA VAL A 139 12.46 19.87 -0.02
C VAL A 139 11.69 20.98 -0.73
N SER A 140 10.78 20.64 -1.66
CA SER A 140 9.96 21.64 -2.34
C SER A 140 8.97 22.33 -1.40
N ALA A 141 8.33 21.58 -0.50
CA ALA A 141 7.43 22.13 0.51
C ALA A 141 8.16 22.99 1.55
N ILE A 142 9.37 22.56 1.94
CA ILE A 142 10.19 23.21 2.96
C ILE A 142 10.73 24.55 2.46
N TYR A 143 11.33 24.57 1.28
CA TYR A 143 11.97 25.76 0.71
C TYR A 143 11.02 26.64 -0.11
N GLY A 144 9.82 26.15 -0.46
CA GLY A 144 8.88 26.88 -1.31
C GLY A 144 9.39 27.10 -2.73
N GLN A 145 10.19 26.17 -3.23
CA GLN A 145 10.79 26.18 -4.57
C GLN A 145 10.55 24.83 -5.25
N SER A 146 10.47 24.82 -6.57
CA SER A 146 10.29 23.57 -7.32
C SER A 146 11.61 22.81 -7.42
N TYR A 147 11.72 21.64 -6.80
CA TYR A 147 12.86 20.73 -6.95
C TYR A 147 12.53 19.55 -7.86
N GLY A 148 13.56 19.05 -8.54
CA GLY A 148 13.59 17.75 -9.19
C GLY A 148 14.69 16.89 -8.58
N GLY A 149 14.83 15.65 -9.02
CA GLY A 149 15.90 14.81 -8.51
C GLY A 149 16.10 13.51 -9.27
N LYS A 150 17.20 12.83 -8.93
CA LYS A 150 17.55 11.52 -9.46
C LYS A 150 18.29 10.71 -8.42
N ILE A 151 18.26 9.39 -8.57
CA ILE A 151 19.05 8.45 -7.78
C ILE A 151 20.36 8.18 -8.53
N ASP A 152 21.49 8.22 -7.83
CA ASP A 152 22.78 7.80 -8.39
C ASP A 152 22.82 6.27 -8.60
N ARG A 153 23.86 5.77 -9.25
CA ARG A 153 24.07 4.31 -9.42
C ARG A 153 24.40 3.60 -8.12
N ASP A 154 24.78 4.35 -7.09
CA ASP A 154 24.97 3.83 -5.74
C ASP A 154 23.64 3.81 -5.00
N ALA A 155 23.00 2.63 -4.98
CA ALA A 155 21.69 2.40 -4.38
C ALA A 155 21.62 1.09 -3.57
N LEU A 156 20.89 1.12 -2.47
CA LEU A 156 20.68 -0.02 -1.57
C LEU A 156 20.06 -1.22 -2.30
N SER A 157 19.08 -0.97 -3.16
CA SER A 157 18.38 -1.93 -4.03
C SER A 157 19.31 -2.61 -5.04
N MET A 158 20.40 -1.94 -5.42
CA MET A 158 21.47 -2.48 -6.26
C MET A 158 22.52 -3.26 -5.46
N GLY A 159 22.36 -3.36 -4.14
CA GLY A 159 23.28 -4.08 -3.26
C GLY A 159 24.43 -3.25 -2.71
N GLN A 160 24.34 -1.92 -2.78
CA GLN A 160 25.28 -1.01 -2.11
C GLN A 160 24.91 -0.83 -0.63
N VAL A 161 25.72 -0.04 0.08
CA VAL A 161 25.55 0.25 1.52
C VAL A 161 24.72 1.50 1.78
N SER A 162 24.45 2.30 0.75
CA SER A 162 23.63 3.50 0.83
C SER A 162 23.02 3.83 -0.54
N THR A 163 22.00 4.68 -0.52
CA THR A 163 21.39 5.30 -1.68
C THR A 163 21.71 6.79 -1.70
N ARG A 164 22.24 7.28 -2.82
CA ARG A 164 22.53 8.71 -2.99
C ARG A 164 21.49 9.37 -3.90
N PHE A 165 20.84 10.40 -3.38
CA PHE A 165 19.91 11.24 -4.12
C PHE A 165 20.55 12.58 -4.46
N HIS A 166 20.42 13.00 -5.72
CA HIS A 166 20.79 14.33 -6.19
C HIS A 166 19.52 15.11 -6.49
N LEU A 167 19.27 16.17 -5.73
CA LEU A 167 18.12 17.07 -5.93
C LEU A 167 18.63 18.39 -6.50
N HIS A 168 17.88 18.96 -7.43
CA HIS A 168 18.25 20.19 -8.10
C HIS A 168 17.04 21.13 -8.20
N LEU A 169 17.28 22.43 -8.12
CA LEU A 169 16.26 23.41 -8.46
C LEU A 169 15.83 23.23 -9.91
N ARG A 170 14.53 23.24 -10.14
CA ARG A 170 13.96 23.24 -11.49
C ARG A 170 14.03 24.65 -12.06
N ASN A 171 13.89 24.75 -13.38
CA ASN A 171 13.95 26.02 -14.09
C ASN A 171 12.88 26.99 -13.55
N ASP A 172 13.20 28.29 -13.58
CA ASP A 172 12.25 29.36 -13.28
C ASP A 172 10.96 29.17 -14.08
N GLY A 173 9.84 29.04 -13.37
CA GLY A 173 8.51 28.87 -13.96
C GLY A 173 8.02 27.42 -14.03
N ASP A 174 8.78 26.41 -13.58
CA ASP A 174 8.24 25.07 -13.39
C ASP A 174 7.30 25.04 -12.17
N PRO A 175 5.98 24.88 -12.37
CA PRO A 175 5.03 25.00 -11.29
C PRO A 175 4.97 23.74 -10.41
N PHE A 176 5.50 22.60 -10.86
CA PHE A 176 5.46 21.36 -10.08
C PHE A 176 6.69 21.23 -9.17
N PRO A 177 6.52 20.84 -7.89
CA PRO A 177 5.28 20.40 -7.23
C PRO A 177 4.47 21.52 -6.56
N LEU A 178 4.83 22.80 -6.72
CA LEU A 178 4.17 23.93 -6.05
C LEU A 178 2.69 24.15 -6.46
N ASP A 179 2.26 23.60 -7.59
CA ASP A 179 0.90 23.68 -8.14
C ASP A 179 0.00 22.50 -7.78
N ILE A 180 0.47 21.57 -6.94
CA ILE A 180 -0.36 20.46 -6.49
C ILE A 180 -1.53 21.00 -5.67
N PRO A 181 -2.78 20.74 -6.07
CA PRO A 181 -3.94 21.23 -5.35
C PRO A 181 -4.15 20.45 -4.04
N GLU A 182 -4.90 21.05 -3.12
CA GLU A 182 -5.50 20.30 -2.03
C GLU A 182 -6.48 19.25 -2.59
N ILE A 183 -6.55 18.09 -1.95
CA ILE A 183 -7.50 17.07 -2.35
C ILE A 183 -8.83 17.30 -1.62
N PRO A 184 -9.96 17.35 -2.34
CA PRO A 184 -11.27 17.51 -1.72
C PRO A 184 -11.67 16.28 -0.91
N GLN A 185 -12.64 16.43 -0.01
CA GLN A 185 -13.27 15.27 0.62
C GLN A 185 -14.04 14.44 -0.42
N ALA A 186 -14.01 13.11 -0.27
CA ALA A 186 -14.79 12.22 -1.12
C ALA A 186 -16.29 12.48 -0.91
N THR A 187 -17.02 12.71 -2.00
CA THR A 187 -18.49 12.69 -1.93
C THR A 187 -18.95 11.25 -1.89
N LEU A 188 -19.49 10.81 -0.76
CA LEU A 188 -19.95 9.45 -0.56
C LEU A 188 -21.27 9.21 -1.31
N PRO A 189 -21.47 8.02 -1.90
CA PRO A 189 -22.77 7.63 -2.42
C PRO A 189 -23.80 7.44 -1.29
N GLN A 190 -25.07 7.47 -1.66
CA GLN A 190 -26.17 7.34 -0.71
C GLN A 190 -26.04 6.04 0.11
N GLY A 191 -26.02 6.17 1.43
CA GLY A 191 -25.95 5.05 2.38
C GLY A 191 -24.53 4.54 2.67
N ALA A 192 -23.49 5.07 2.03
CA ALA A 192 -22.11 4.69 2.33
C ALA A 192 -21.57 5.22 3.67
N ASP A 193 -22.30 6.13 4.29
CA ASP A 193 -22.08 6.60 5.66
C ASP A 193 -22.71 5.70 6.73
N GLN A 194 -23.48 4.68 6.32
CA GLN A 194 -24.21 3.80 7.24
C GLN A 194 -23.49 2.47 7.40
N VAL A 195 -22.57 2.41 8.37
CA VAL A 195 -21.89 1.17 8.75
C VAL A 195 -22.78 0.35 9.68
N PRO A 196 -23.24 -0.84 9.29
CA PRO A 196 -24.06 -1.69 10.15
C PRO A 196 -23.22 -2.30 11.28
N PRO A 197 -23.85 -2.66 12.41
CA PRO A 197 -23.19 -3.43 13.45
C PRO A 197 -22.74 -4.79 12.91
N ARG A 198 -21.72 -5.36 13.54
CA ARG A 198 -21.27 -6.72 13.25
C ARG A 198 -22.37 -7.73 13.60
N HIS A 199 -22.57 -8.73 12.75
CA HIS A 199 -23.54 -9.82 12.97
C HIS A 199 -22.94 -11.23 12.94
N ILE A 200 -21.73 -11.41 12.39
CA ILE A 200 -21.02 -12.69 12.29
C ILE A 200 -19.71 -12.63 13.09
N GLY A 201 -19.36 -13.71 13.79
CA GLY A 201 -18.15 -13.79 14.61
C GLY A 201 -18.25 -12.98 15.90
N LEU A 202 -19.43 -12.98 16.53
CA LEU A 202 -19.73 -12.19 17.73
C LEU A 202 -18.94 -12.63 18.97
N HIS A 203 -18.25 -13.76 18.92
CA HIS A 203 -17.34 -14.23 19.96
C HIS A 203 -16.06 -13.40 20.05
N ILE A 204 -15.74 -12.67 18.97
CA ILE A 204 -14.58 -11.79 18.88
C ILE A 204 -14.93 -10.39 19.38
N ASP A 205 -14.23 -9.94 20.42
CA ASP A 205 -14.25 -8.55 20.87
C ASP A 205 -13.38 -7.68 19.94
N GLU A 206 -14.01 -7.19 18.87
CA GLU A 206 -13.39 -6.32 17.88
C GLU A 206 -12.81 -5.05 18.52
N ASN A 207 -13.51 -4.44 19.48
CA ASN A 207 -13.07 -3.19 20.10
C ASN A 207 -11.78 -3.40 20.90
N THR A 208 -11.72 -4.48 21.68
CA THR A 208 -10.50 -4.84 22.42
C THR A 208 -9.33 -5.14 21.48
N ILE A 209 -9.58 -5.84 20.37
CA ILE A 209 -8.54 -6.12 19.36
C ILE A 209 -8.04 -4.83 18.70
N MET A 210 -8.95 -3.96 18.24
CA MET A 210 -8.59 -2.70 17.60
C MET A 210 -7.80 -1.80 18.56
N ALA A 211 -8.23 -1.72 19.83
CA ALA A 211 -7.50 -0.99 20.85
C ALA A 211 -6.09 -1.56 21.05
N ALA A 212 -5.95 -2.89 21.16
CA ALA A 212 -4.65 -3.53 21.31
C ALA A 212 -3.73 -3.30 20.10
N VAL A 213 -4.24 -3.45 18.87
CA VAL A 213 -3.47 -3.16 17.64
C VAL A 213 -3.04 -1.69 17.61
N GLY A 214 -3.91 -0.77 18.04
CA GLY A 214 -3.59 0.66 18.14
C GLY A 214 -2.49 1.00 19.16
N THR A 215 -2.23 0.13 20.14
CA THR A 215 -1.15 0.31 21.13
C THR A 215 0.19 -0.29 20.71
N LEU A 216 0.24 -1.05 19.62
CA LEU A 216 1.48 -1.64 19.14
C LEU A 216 2.47 -0.52 18.72
N PRO A 217 3.76 -0.64 19.05
CA PRO A 217 4.78 0.34 18.69
C PRO A 217 5.16 0.20 17.21
N LEU A 218 4.19 0.42 16.31
CA LEU A 218 4.35 0.36 14.86
C LEU A 218 4.86 1.70 14.34
N THR A 219 6.09 2.03 14.74
CA THR A 219 6.84 3.24 14.40
C THR A 219 8.27 2.87 14.09
N GLY A 220 8.97 3.65 13.24
CA GLY A 220 10.34 3.35 12.85
C GLY A 220 11.29 3.14 14.03
N ASP A 221 12.15 2.14 13.92
CA ASP A 221 13.21 1.83 14.87
C ASP A 221 14.44 2.75 14.67
N ALA A 222 15.61 2.32 15.15
CA ALA A 222 16.86 3.07 15.00
C ALA A 222 17.23 3.31 13.52
N ASP A 223 16.85 2.39 12.63
CA ASP A 223 17.09 2.48 11.18
C ASP A 223 15.90 3.14 10.45
N GLY A 224 14.86 3.55 11.19
CA GLY A 224 13.65 4.13 10.64
C GLY A 224 12.75 3.10 9.94
N LEU A 225 12.89 1.82 10.27
CA LEU A 225 12.10 0.71 9.71
C LEU A 225 11.13 0.14 10.75
N ILE A 226 10.04 -0.51 10.32
CA ILE A 226 9.07 -1.15 11.23
C ILE A 226 9.11 -2.67 11.06
N PRO A 227 10.03 -3.41 11.71
CA PRO A 227 10.01 -4.87 11.73
C PRO A 227 8.87 -5.37 12.63
N ALA A 228 7.86 -6.00 12.05
CA ALA A 228 6.73 -6.56 12.79
C ALA A 228 6.12 -7.76 12.06
N PHE A 229 5.64 -8.75 12.82
CA PHE A 229 4.93 -9.92 12.28
C PHE A 229 5.68 -10.70 11.20
N GLY A 230 7.02 -10.73 11.26
CA GLY A 230 7.87 -11.41 10.28
C GLY A 230 8.01 -10.69 8.94
N VAL A 231 7.56 -9.44 8.86
CA VAL A 231 7.68 -8.55 7.69
C VAL A 231 8.23 -7.19 8.11
N PHE A 232 8.52 -6.33 7.13
CA PHE A 232 8.74 -4.90 7.37
C PHE A 232 7.47 -4.16 6.98
N LEU A 233 6.81 -3.54 7.96
CA LEU A 233 5.65 -2.69 7.73
C LEU A 233 6.06 -1.28 7.34
N THR A 234 5.12 -0.60 6.71
CA THR A 234 5.10 0.85 6.52
C THR A 234 3.74 1.36 6.91
N ARG A 235 3.71 2.50 7.60
CA ARG A 235 2.53 3.35 7.67
C ARG A 235 2.62 4.28 6.47
N HIS A 236 1.95 3.92 5.40
CA HIS A 236 2.16 4.51 4.09
C HIS A 236 0.93 5.30 3.63
N TYR A 237 1.15 6.33 2.82
CA TYR A 237 0.09 7.11 2.20
C TYR A 237 -0.87 6.21 1.41
N ALA A 238 -2.15 6.22 1.78
CA ALA A 238 -3.19 5.54 1.02
C ALA A 238 -3.27 6.12 -0.40
N ASP A 239 -3.15 7.45 -0.51
CA ASP A 239 -3.20 8.15 -1.79
C ASP A 239 -2.00 7.90 -2.68
N TYR A 240 -0.84 7.50 -2.14
CA TYR A 240 0.26 7.01 -2.97
C TYR A 240 -0.17 5.75 -3.72
N TYR A 241 -0.71 4.77 -3.01
CA TYR A 241 -1.17 3.53 -3.65
C TYR A 241 -2.29 3.79 -4.66
N ASN A 242 -3.24 4.66 -4.30
CA ASN A 242 -4.34 5.02 -5.19
C ASN A 242 -3.81 5.65 -6.48
N LEU A 243 -2.97 6.68 -6.38
CA LEU A 243 -2.37 7.34 -7.54
C LEU A 243 -1.53 6.38 -8.37
N VAL A 244 -0.69 5.56 -7.73
CA VAL A 244 0.16 4.57 -8.40
C VAL A 244 -0.70 3.55 -9.18
N SER A 245 -1.69 2.95 -8.55
CA SER A 245 -2.58 1.96 -9.16
C SER A 245 -3.39 2.54 -10.32
N PHE A 246 -4.01 3.70 -10.14
CA PHE A 246 -4.88 4.31 -11.15
C PHE A 246 -4.09 4.91 -12.32
N ARG A 247 -2.91 5.49 -12.07
CA ARG A 247 -2.00 5.93 -13.14
C ARG A 247 -1.45 4.76 -13.93
N PHE A 248 -1.11 3.66 -13.25
CA PHE A 248 -0.67 2.44 -13.91
C PHE A 248 -1.77 1.85 -14.79
N GLU A 249 -3.00 1.72 -14.29
CA GLU A 249 -4.13 1.23 -15.07
C GLU A 249 -4.35 2.06 -16.34
N ARG A 250 -4.39 3.39 -16.21
CA ARG A 250 -4.54 4.30 -17.36
C ARG A 250 -3.38 4.17 -18.34
N ALA A 251 -2.14 4.19 -17.86
CA ALA A 251 -0.96 4.06 -18.72
C ALA A 251 -0.92 2.70 -19.45
N LEU A 252 -1.33 1.63 -18.77
CA LEU A 252 -1.41 0.31 -19.37
C LEU A 252 -2.51 0.24 -20.44
N GLN A 253 -3.68 0.83 -20.18
CA GLN A 253 -4.75 0.93 -21.16
C GLN A 253 -4.32 1.72 -22.41
N GLU A 254 -3.63 2.84 -22.23
CA GLU A 254 -3.07 3.63 -23.33
C GLU A 254 -2.02 2.84 -24.13
N ALA A 255 -1.11 2.14 -23.45
CA ALA A 255 -0.10 1.32 -24.10
C ALA A 255 -0.73 0.13 -24.88
N LEU A 256 -1.78 -0.50 -24.34
CA LEU A 256 -2.50 -1.61 -24.98
C LEU A 256 -3.25 -1.19 -26.25
N ASN A 257 -3.60 0.08 -26.40
CA ASN A 257 -4.16 0.61 -27.65
C ASN A 257 -3.17 0.54 -28.82
N THR A 258 -1.87 0.49 -28.53
CA THR A 258 -0.80 0.46 -29.54
C THR A 258 -0.03 -0.87 -29.56
N HIS A 259 0.00 -1.62 -28.44
CA HIS A 259 0.74 -2.87 -28.27
C HIS A 259 -0.19 -3.95 -27.71
N ARG A 260 -0.83 -4.72 -28.58
CA ARG A 260 -2.01 -5.54 -28.24
C ARG A 260 -1.68 -6.83 -27.48
N TYR A 261 -0.44 -7.29 -27.50
CA TYR A 261 -0.06 -8.59 -26.93
C TYR A 261 0.76 -8.46 -25.65
N LEU A 262 0.33 -9.17 -24.61
CA LEU A 262 0.97 -9.16 -23.28
C LEU A 262 2.46 -9.51 -23.31
N GLY A 263 2.84 -10.48 -24.16
CA GLY A 263 4.23 -10.91 -24.30
C GLY A 263 5.17 -9.82 -24.84
N GLU A 264 4.62 -8.77 -25.44
CA GLU A 264 5.37 -7.61 -25.91
C GLU A 264 5.52 -6.57 -24.79
N MET A 265 4.60 -6.56 -23.83
CA MET A 265 4.51 -5.50 -22.81
C MET A 265 5.30 -5.80 -21.54
N LEU A 266 5.43 -7.07 -21.14
CA LEU A 266 6.07 -7.42 -19.88
C LEU A 266 7.52 -7.85 -20.07
N TRP A 267 8.42 -7.22 -19.31
CA TRP A 267 9.73 -7.78 -19.04
C TRP A 267 9.55 -8.95 -18.09
N TYR A 268 9.59 -10.16 -18.64
CA TYR A 268 9.71 -11.35 -17.84
C TYR A 268 11.14 -11.48 -17.27
N GLU A 269 11.77 -10.42 -16.78
CA GLU A 269 12.99 -10.60 -16.00
C GLU A 269 12.67 -11.04 -14.57
N TYR A 270 11.42 -10.89 -14.11
CA TYR A 270 10.97 -11.34 -12.80
C TYR A 270 10.19 -12.67 -12.84
N PRO A 271 10.69 -13.73 -12.16
CA PRO A 271 10.03 -15.04 -12.07
C PRO A 271 8.57 -15.02 -11.61
N ALA A 272 8.17 -14.02 -10.81
CA ALA A 272 6.81 -13.94 -10.30
C ALA A 272 5.76 -13.81 -11.42
N LEU A 273 6.03 -12.98 -12.44
CA LEU A 273 5.15 -12.77 -13.61
C LEU A 273 5.19 -13.94 -14.61
N PHE A 274 6.32 -14.64 -14.71
CA PHE A 274 6.45 -15.83 -15.57
C PHE A 274 5.42 -16.91 -15.27
N TYR A 275 5.17 -17.18 -13.98
CA TYR A 275 4.18 -18.18 -13.58
C TYR A 275 2.74 -17.75 -13.88
N TYR A 276 2.48 -16.45 -14.03
CA TYR A 276 1.18 -15.96 -14.45
C TYR A 276 1.01 -15.89 -15.95
N LYS A 277 2.06 -16.13 -16.74
CA LYS A 277 2.01 -16.04 -18.20
C LYS A 277 0.85 -16.85 -18.78
N GLU A 278 0.65 -18.09 -18.33
CA GLU A 278 -0.44 -18.94 -18.82
C GLU A 278 -1.84 -18.44 -18.43
N LYS A 279 -1.97 -17.79 -17.27
CA LYS A 279 -3.26 -17.26 -16.79
C LYS A 279 -3.56 -15.87 -17.38
N PHE A 280 -2.54 -15.08 -17.67
CA PHE A 280 -2.66 -13.70 -18.14
C PHE A 280 -2.51 -13.55 -19.64
N GLN A 281 -1.98 -14.54 -20.37
CA GLN A 281 -1.78 -14.46 -21.83
C GLN A 281 -3.04 -14.13 -22.63
N HIS A 282 -4.22 -14.42 -22.07
CA HIS A 282 -5.51 -14.13 -22.70
C HIS A 282 -6.12 -12.81 -22.22
N LEU A 283 -5.61 -12.22 -21.13
CA LEU A 283 -6.09 -10.96 -20.59
C LEU A 283 -5.57 -9.80 -21.44
N GLN A 284 -6.45 -8.82 -21.67
CA GLN A 284 -6.14 -7.61 -22.43
C GLN A 284 -6.77 -6.39 -21.73
N GLY A 285 -6.26 -5.22 -22.08
CA GLY A 285 -6.71 -3.94 -21.55
C GLY A 285 -6.72 -3.90 -20.02
N GLN A 286 -7.83 -3.40 -19.50
CA GLN A 286 -8.10 -3.16 -18.09
C GLN A 286 -8.07 -4.43 -17.24
N GLU A 287 -8.54 -5.57 -17.75
CA GLU A 287 -8.58 -6.83 -16.99
C GLU A 287 -7.18 -7.30 -16.58
N LEU A 288 -6.16 -7.01 -17.38
CA LEU A 288 -4.78 -7.29 -17.04
C LEU A 288 -4.28 -6.40 -15.90
N ALA A 289 -4.48 -5.07 -15.99
CA ALA A 289 -4.07 -4.13 -14.95
C ALA A 289 -4.68 -4.53 -13.61
N ARG A 290 -6.00 -4.74 -13.59
CA ARG A 290 -6.76 -5.16 -12.42
C ARG A 290 -6.21 -6.44 -11.83
N THR A 291 -5.93 -7.44 -12.66
CA THR A 291 -5.40 -8.72 -12.18
C THR A 291 -4.01 -8.59 -11.55
N LEU A 292 -3.12 -7.77 -12.11
CA LEU A 292 -1.79 -7.50 -11.54
C LEU A 292 -1.88 -6.73 -10.21
N LEU A 293 -2.80 -5.78 -10.10
CA LEU A 293 -3.04 -5.02 -8.87
C LEU A 293 -3.68 -5.88 -7.77
N ILE A 294 -4.64 -6.75 -8.12
CA ILE A 294 -5.23 -7.74 -7.20
C ILE A 294 -4.18 -8.72 -6.68
N GLU A 295 -3.24 -9.12 -7.54
CA GLU A 295 -2.15 -10.01 -7.16
C GLU A 295 -1.21 -9.39 -6.10
N ALA A 296 -0.97 -8.08 -6.16
CA ALA A 296 -0.27 -7.36 -5.10
C ALA A 296 -0.98 -7.56 -3.74
N GLY A 297 -2.32 -7.46 -3.75
CA GLY A 297 -3.16 -7.73 -2.58
C GLY A 297 -3.11 -9.19 -2.10
N HIS A 298 -3.08 -10.18 -3.00
CA HIS A 298 -2.91 -11.60 -2.61
C HIS A 298 -1.61 -11.82 -1.84
N ILE A 299 -0.50 -11.31 -2.39
CA ILE A 299 0.83 -11.45 -1.80
C ILE A 299 0.90 -10.73 -0.45
N CYS A 300 0.32 -9.53 -0.36
CA CYS A 300 0.20 -8.80 0.91
C CYS A 300 -0.58 -9.61 1.93
N GLY A 301 -1.76 -10.13 1.56
CA GLY A 301 -2.61 -10.93 2.42
C GLY A 301 -1.88 -12.15 2.97
N PHE A 302 -1.16 -12.86 2.12
CA PHE A 302 -0.45 -14.06 2.53
C PHE A 302 0.62 -13.76 3.57
N ASN A 303 1.45 -12.76 3.33
CA ASN A 303 2.59 -12.45 4.21
C ASN A 303 2.16 -11.65 5.45
N THR A 304 1.37 -10.59 5.29
CA THR A 304 0.97 -9.72 6.41
C THR A 304 -0.10 -10.36 7.28
N MET A 305 -1.21 -10.83 6.69
CA MET A 305 -2.28 -11.44 7.49
C MET A 305 -1.82 -12.78 8.07
N GLY A 306 -1.09 -13.58 7.27
CA GLY A 306 -0.46 -14.80 7.75
C GLY A 306 0.54 -14.52 8.88
N GLY A 307 1.39 -13.50 8.73
CA GLY A 307 2.35 -13.08 9.77
C GLY A 307 1.67 -12.68 11.07
N ILE A 308 0.61 -11.87 11.00
CA ILE A 308 -0.21 -11.50 12.16
C ILE A 308 -0.80 -12.76 12.81
N MET A 309 -1.46 -13.63 12.03
CA MET A 309 -2.12 -14.84 12.54
C MET A 309 -1.15 -15.88 13.13
N ARG A 310 0.14 -15.80 12.82
CA ARG A 310 1.21 -16.66 13.37
C ARG A 310 1.89 -16.07 14.61
N SER A 311 1.69 -14.79 14.87
CA SER A 311 2.42 -14.03 15.88
C SER A 311 2.00 -14.37 17.31
N ASP A 312 2.90 -14.16 18.28
CA ASP A 312 2.56 -14.35 19.69
C ASP A 312 1.40 -13.46 20.17
N PRO A 313 1.31 -12.16 19.80
CA PRO A 313 0.15 -11.33 20.12
C PRO A 313 -1.18 -11.93 19.68
N TRP A 314 -1.24 -12.56 18.49
CA TRP A 314 -2.46 -13.24 18.02
C TRP A 314 -2.89 -14.38 18.94
N TYR A 315 -1.94 -15.22 19.36
CA TYR A 315 -2.24 -16.34 20.24
C TYR A 315 -2.52 -15.94 21.69
N GLN A 316 -2.02 -14.79 22.12
CA GLN A 316 -2.30 -14.25 23.45
C GLN A 316 -3.65 -13.54 23.52
N LEU A 317 -4.03 -12.80 22.47
CA LEU A 317 -5.21 -11.93 22.49
C LEU A 317 -6.43 -12.54 21.79
N ILE A 318 -6.24 -13.13 20.61
CA ILE A 318 -7.33 -13.49 19.70
C ILE A 318 -7.71 -14.96 19.84
N VAL A 319 -6.73 -15.87 19.84
CA VAL A 319 -6.98 -17.32 19.97
C VAL A 319 -7.85 -17.69 21.18
N PRO A 320 -7.68 -17.08 22.38
CA PRO A 320 -8.53 -17.40 23.53
C PRO A 320 -10.02 -17.05 23.34
N GLN A 321 -10.37 -16.22 22.36
CA GLN A 321 -11.74 -15.80 22.07
C GLN A 321 -12.45 -16.69 21.04
N LEU A 322 -11.71 -17.56 20.34
CA LEU A 322 -12.25 -18.37 19.24
C LEU A 322 -13.13 -19.50 19.76
N GLN A 323 -14.32 -19.66 19.17
CA GLN A 323 -15.23 -20.78 19.45
C GLN A 323 -15.31 -21.76 18.26
N CYS A 324 -15.09 -21.27 17.04
CA CYS A 324 -15.00 -22.09 15.83
C CYS A 324 -13.83 -21.66 14.93
N ARG A 325 -13.54 -22.45 13.89
CA ARG A 325 -12.45 -22.19 12.94
C ARG A 325 -12.66 -20.85 12.20
N GLU A 326 -13.91 -20.52 11.91
CA GLU A 326 -14.32 -19.32 11.18
C GLU A 326 -14.12 -18.04 12.00
N ASP A 327 -14.05 -18.13 13.33
CA ASP A 327 -13.71 -16.98 14.18
C ASP A 327 -12.29 -16.46 13.89
N TRP A 328 -11.42 -17.28 13.28
CA TRP A 328 -10.10 -16.86 12.83
C TRP A 328 -10.18 -15.75 11.77
N LEU A 329 -11.15 -15.84 10.84
CA LEU A 329 -11.43 -14.77 9.88
C LEU A 329 -12.00 -13.54 10.59
N SER A 330 -12.85 -13.77 11.58
CA SER A 330 -13.43 -12.69 12.38
C SER A 330 -12.40 -11.90 13.18
N GLY A 331 -11.38 -12.57 13.72
CA GLY A 331 -10.27 -11.94 14.44
C GLY A 331 -9.36 -11.11 13.52
N ILE A 332 -9.00 -11.65 12.35
CA ILE A 332 -8.10 -10.93 11.43
C ILE A 332 -8.78 -9.74 10.77
N ILE A 333 -10.11 -9.82 10.54
CA ILE A 333 -10.90 -8.67 10.10
C ILE A 333 -10.93 -7.56 11.17
N ALA A 334 -11.00 -7.91 12.45
CA ALA A 334 -10.88 -6.91 13.52
C ALA A 334 -9.50 -6.23 13.54
N CYS A 335 -8.42 -6.97 13.24
CA CYS A 335 -7.10 -6.36 13.03
C CYS A 335 -7.09 -5.42 11.82
N ILE A 336 -7.64 -5.84 10.67
CA ILE A 336 -7.71 -5.03 9.44
C ILE A 336 -8.39 -3.68 9.69
N ASN A 337 -9.44 -3.65 10.52
CA ASN A 337 -10.17 -2.42 10.86
C ASN A 337 -9.34 -1.40 11.67
N ALA A 338 -8.17 -1.78 12.17
CA ALA A 338 -7.19 -0.88 12.78
C ALA A 338 -6.05 -0.44 11.84
N LEU A 339 -6.02 -0.93 10.59
CA LEU A 339 -4.91 -0.70 9.65
C LEU A 339 -5.11 0.47 8.68
N GLY A 340 -6.21 1.22 8.78
CA GLY A 340 -6.53 2.33 7.87
C GLY A 340 -7.34 1.92 6.63
N TRP A 341 -7.71 0.64 6.49
CA TRP A 341 -8.26 0.08 5.25
C TRP A 341 -9.78 0.28 5.07
N GLY A 342 -10.40 1.11 5.93
CA GLY A 342 -11.85 1.22 6.05
C GLY A 342 -12.41 0.25 7.11
N VAL A 343 -13.74 0.13 7.15
CA VAL A 343 -14.44 -0.79 8.07
C VAL A 343 -14.95 -2.01 7.32
N TRP A 344 -14.40 -3.18 7.61
CA TRP A 344 -14.74 -4.45 6.97
C TRP A 344 -15.67 -5.28 7.85
N ARG A 345 -16.63 -5.98 7.22
CA ARG A 345 -17.57 -6.89 7.87
C ARG A 345 -17.70 -8.17 7.06
N ILE A 346 -17.84 -9.28 7.75
CA ILE A 346 -18.27 -10.56 7.15
C ILE A 346 -19.79 -10.50 7.00
N GLN A 347 -20.26 -10.58 5.76
CA GLN A 347 -21.67 -10.65 5.42
C GLN A 347 -22.17 -12.10 5.39
N GLU A 348 -21.33 -13.03 4.93
CA GLU A 348 -21.66 -14.45 4.82
C GLU A 348 -20.39 -15.28 4.90
N ILE A 349 -20.49 -16.44 5.54
CA ILE A 349 -19.44 -17.46 5.52
C ILE A 349 -20.05 -18.84 5.40
N ILE A 350 -19.59 -19.60 4.40
CA ILE A 350 -19.85 -21.03 4.25
C ILE A 350 -18.49 -21.72 4.37
N PRO A 351 -18.25 -22.52 5.43
CA PRO A 351 -16.95 -23.10 5.70
C PRO A 351 -16.36 -23.80 4.49
N ASN A 352 -15.10 -23.48 4.17
CA ASN A 352 -14.34 -24.11 3.10
C ASN A 352 -14.94 -23.98 1.69
N GLU A 353 -15.93 -23.09 1.50
CA GLU A 353 -16.66 -22.91 0.24
C GLU A 353 -16.74 -21.44 -0.19
N ARG A 354 -17.18 -20.56 0.71
CA ARG A 354 -17.55 -19.18 0.34
C ARG A 354 -17.38 -18.19 1.48
N LEU A 355 -16.94 -16.97 1.13
CA LEU A 355 -16.89 -15.82 2.02
C LEU A 355 -17.38 -14.57 1.27
N VAL A 356 -18.26 -13.79 1.90
CA VAL A 356 -18.67 -12.47 1.41
C VAL A 356 -18.21 -11.42 2.41
N LEU A 357 -17.37 -10.49 1.95
CA LEU A 357 -16.90 -9.36 2.75
C LEU A 357 -17.48 -8.06 2.20
N ARG A 358 -17.90 -7.18 3.10
CA ARG A 358 -18.29 -5.81 2.78
C ARG A 358 -17.36 -4.82 3.46
N ALA A 359 -17.03 -3.74 2.77
CA ALA A 359 -16.24 -2.65 3.31
C ALA A 359 -16.96 -1.31 3.13
N TRP A 360 -16.97 -0.53 4.21
CA TRP A 360 -17.34 0.88 4.21
C TRP A 360 -16.07 1.71 4.31
N TYR A 361 -16.09 2.90 3.71
CA TYR A 361 -14.91 3.76 3.62
C TYR A 361 -13.63 3.05 3.11
N PRO A 362 -13.67 2.15 2.10
CA PRO A 362 -12.45 1.52 1.62
C PRO A 362 -11.54 2.56 0.97
N TYR A 363 -10.27 2.58 1.37
CA TYR A 363 -9.35 3.66 1.01
C TYR A 363 -9.11 3.79 -0.50
N GLU A 364 -9.23 2.69 -1.26
CA GLU A 364 -9.10 2.65 -2.73
C GLU A 364 -10.28 3.41 -3.37
N SER A 365 -11.52 3.07 -3.02
CA SER A 365 -12.70 3.80 -3.49
C SER A 365 -12.72 5.25 -3.06
N LEU A 366 -12.38 5.54 -1.80
CA LEU A 366 -12.34 6.93 -1.34
C LEU A 366 -11.28 7.74 -2.10
N GLY A 367 -10.11 7.15 -2.35
CA GLY A 367 -9.07 7.77 -3.16
C GLY A 367 -9.50 8.03 -4.60
N HIS A 368 -10.16 7.06 -5.23
CA HIS A 368 -10.67 7.24 -6.59
C HIS A 368 -11.71 8.37 -6.65
N LEU A 369 -12.67 8.39 -5.72
CA LEU A 369 -13.68 9.45 -5.62
C LEU A 369 -13.04 10.84 -5.44
N ARG A 370 -12.00 10.95 -4.62
CA ARG A 370 -11.27 12.21 -4.41
C ARG A 370 -10.48 12.68 -5.63
N ALA A 371 -9.79 11.76 -6.31
CA ALA A 371 -8.87 12.10 -7.39
C ALA A 371 -9.53 12.19 -8.77
N TYR A 372 -10.52 11.33 -9.03
CA TYR A 372 -11.10 11.12 -10.36
C TYR A 372 -12.64 11.10 -10.39
N GLY A 373 -13.29 11.14 -9.23
CA GLY A 373 -14.75 10.99 -9.13
C GLY A 373 -15.17 9.53 -9.25
N ASN A 374 -16.33 9.28 -9.86
CA ASN A 374 -16.87 7.92 -9.96
C ASN A 374 -16.02 7.03 -10.88
N ALA A 375 -15.85 5.77 -10.50
CA ALA A 375 -15.27 4.73 -11.34
C ALA A 375 -16.35 4.08 -12.21
N ASP A 376 -15.99 3.62 -13.40
CA ASP A 376 -16.85 2.85 -14.30
C ASP A 376 -16.69 1.32 -14.12
N HIS A 377 -15.80 0.90 -13.22
CA HIS A 377 -15.48 -0.49 -12.91
C HIS A 377 -15.01 -0.66 -11.45
N PRO A 378 -14.94 -1.89 -10.92
CA PRO A 378 -14.50 -2.12 -9.55
C PRO A 378 -12.99 -1.89 -9.36
N ILE A 379 -12.63 -1.09 -8.36
CA ILE A 379 -11.27 -0.56 -8.11
C ILE A 379 -10.65 -0.96 -6.75
N ASP A 380 -11.35 -1.73 -5.90
CA ASP A 380 -10.82 -2.13 -4.58
C ASP A 380 -9.96 -3.41 -4.75
N TYR A 381 -8.83 -3.24 -5.43
CA TYR A 381 -7.91 -4.29 -5.86
C TYR A 381 -7.26 -5.00 -4.68
N LEU A 382 -6.76 -4.22 -3.70
CA LEU A 382 -6.19 -4.78 -2.49
C LEU A 382 -7.24 -5.61 -1.76
N MET A 383 -8.42 -5.05 -1.51
CA MET A 383 -9.48 -5.74 -0.77
C MET A 383 -9.78 -7.10 -1.40
N THR A 384 -9.94 -7.12 -2.73
CA THR A 384 -10.16 -8.34 -3.53
C THR A 384 -9.03 -9.36 -3.32
N GLY A 385 -7.78 -8.90 -3.38
CA GLY A 385 -6.64 -9.80 -3.20
C GLY A 385 -6.51 -10.38 -1.79
N ILE A 386 -6.70 -9.53 -0.78
CA ILE A 386 -6.71 -9.94 0.63
C ILE A 386 -7.81 -10.98 0.88
N GLY A 387 -9.03 -10.77 0.39
CA GLY A 387 -10.14 -11.70 0.59
C GLY A 387 -9.82 -13.12 0.11
N SER A 388 -9.21 -13.22 -1.06
CA SER A 388 -8.76 -14.51 -1.61
C SER A 388 -7.70 -15.14 -0.70
N SER A 389 -6.71 -14.36 -0.27
CA SER A 389 -5.65 -14.85 0.59
C SER A 389 -6.14 -15.29 1.97
N LEU A 390 -7.15 -14.64 2.56
CA LEU A 390 -7.69 -15.02 3.87
C LEU A 390 -8.29 -16.43 3.84
N MET A 391 -9.10 -16.75 2.82
CA MET A 391 -9.68 -18.08 2.65
C MET A 391 -8.61 -19.13 2.33
N ASN A 392 -7.63 -18.78 1.48
CA ASN A 392 -6.50 -19.65 1.16
C ASN A 392 -5.63 -19.95 2.40
N LEU A 393 -5.32 -18.95 3.23
CA LEU A 393 -4.59 -19.14 4.48
C LEU A 393 -5.35 -20.05 5.44
N LEU A 394 -6.66 -19.82 5.62
CA LEU A 394 -7.44 -20.60 6.57
C LEU A 394 -7.64 -22.06 6.12
N TYR A 395 -8.00 -22.29 4.86
CA TYR A 395 -8.48 -23.59 4.41
C TYR A 395 -7.51 -24.37 3.51
N THR A 396 -6.62 -23.69 2.79
CA THR A 396 -5.64 -24.34 1.91
C THR A 396 -4.29 -24.48 2.58
N ALA A 397 -3.83 -23.46 3.31
CA ALA A 397 -2.56 -23.49 4.02
C ALA A 397 -2.65 -24.06 5.44
N ASP A 398 -3.85 -24.08 6.02
CA ASP A 398 -4.08 -24.32 7.45
C ASP A 398 -3.21 -23.44 8.36
N ILE A 399 -3.45 -22.12 8.32
CA ILE A 399 -2.69 -21.14 9.11
C ILE A 399 -2.66 -21.43 10.62
N THR A 400 -3.63 -22.21 11.13
CA THR A 400 -3.73 -22.60 12.54
C THR A 400 -2.54 -23.46 13.00
N ALA A 401 -1.89 -24.16 12.07
CA ALA A 401 -0.67 -24.95 12.29
C ALA A 401 0.63 -24.12 12.24
N ARG A 402 0.53 -22.79 12.06
CA ARG A 402 1.64 -21.83 11.94
C ARG A 402 2.69 -22.16 10.84
N PRO A 403 2.28 -22.54 9.62
CA PRO A 403 3.23 -22.89 8.55
C PRO A 403 4.18 -21.74 8.19
N ASP A 404 5.38 -22.05 7.74
CA ASP A 404 6.32 -21.05 7.25
C ASP A 404 5.85 -20.41 5.94
N LEU A 405 5.75 -19.08 5.94
CA LEU A 405 5.23 -18.28 4.83
C LEU A 405 6.34 -17.98 3.82
N THR A 406 6.87 -19.02 3.18
CA THR A 406 7.88 -18.87 2.13
C THR A 406 7.24 -18.50 0.79
N LEU A 407 8.03 -17.96 -0.14
CA LEU A 407 7.57 -17.70 -1.51
C LEU A 407 7.15 -18.99 -2.23
N GLU A 408 7.82 -20.10 -1.97
CA GLU A 408 7.43 -21.41 -2.52
C GLU A 408 6.07 -21.85 -1.98
N PHE A 409 5.85 -21.70 -0.67
CA PHE A 409 4.58 -22.06 -0.05
C PHE A 409 3.43 -21.15 -0.52
N TYR A 410 3.70 -19.85 -0.73
CA TYR A 410 2.74 -18.95 -1.37
C TYR A 410 2.26 -19.50 -2.72
N TYR A 411 3.17 -19.98 -3.56
CA TYR A 411 2.82 -20.56 -4.85
C TYR A 411 2.00 -21.84 -4.72
N GLN A 412 2.28 -22.69 -3.74
CA GLN A 412 1.50 -23.91 -3.51
C GLN A 412 0.07 -23.61 -3.05
N VAL A 413 -0.11 -22.61 -2.19
CA VAL A 413 -1.39 -22.27 -1.56
C VAL A 413 -2.24 -21.38 -2.48
N ASN A 414 -1.78 -20.17 -2.77
CA ASN A 414 -2.59 -19.16 -3.45
C ASN A 414 -2.70 -19.41 -4.96
N ARG A 415 -1.91 -20.36 -5.51
CA ARG A 415 -2.02 -20.80 -6.92
C ARG A 415 -2.51 -22.24 -7.07
N SER A 416 -3.00 -22.84 -5.99
CA SER A 416 -3.67 -24.14 -6.08
C SER A 416 -4.87 -24.05 -7.05
N LYS A 417 -5.04 -25.04 -7.92
CA LYS A 417 -6.23 -25.16 -8.78
C LYS A 417 -7.53 -25.24 -7.95
N ALA A 418 -7.42 -25.75 -6.73
CA ALA A 418 -8.51 -25.81 -5.77
C ALA A 418 -8.51 -24.63 -4.79
N GLY A 419 -7.72 -23.58 -5.04
CA GLY A 419 -7.64 -22.39 -4.18
C GLY A 419 -8.85 -21.47 -4.31
N PHE A 420 -8.93 -20.48 -3.42
CA PHE A 420 -9.97 -19.48 -3.37
C PHE A 420 -9.61 -18.23 -4.16
N TRP A 421 -10.60 -17.68 -4.85
CA TRP A 421 -10.47 -16.45 -5.65
C TRP A 421 -11.64 -15.52 -5.36
N ALA A 422 -11.31 -14.24 -5.21
CA ALA A 422 -12.27 -13.19 -4.99
C ALA A 422 -12.62 -12.49 -6.30
N ARG A 423 -13.85 -11.99 -6.36
CA ARG A 423 -14.29 -10.99 -7.33
C ARG A 423 -15.02 -9.88 -6.60
N GLN A 424 -14.81 -8.65 -7.04
CA GLN A 424 -15.58 -7.52 -6.53
C GLN A 424 -16.93 -7.42 -7.24
N THR A 425 -17.98 -7.23 -6.45
CA THR A 425 -19.40 -7.26 -6.89
C THR A 425 -20.14 -5.97 -6.61
N ARG A 426 -19.64 -5.16 -5.67
CA ARG A 426 -20.10 -3.80 -5.37
C ARG A 426 -18.88 -2.92 -5.12
N CYS A 427 -18.97 -1.65 -5.46
CA CYS A 427 -17.88 -0.70 -5.27
C CYS A 427 -18.40 0.69 -4.90
N VAL A 428 -17.88 1.25 -3.81
CA VAL A 428 -18.23 2.62 -3.39
C VAL A 428 -17.91 3.64 -4.47
N ALA A 429 -16.78 3.51 -5.17
CA ALA A 429 -16.44 4.41 -6.28
C ALA A 429 -17.38 4.28 -7.48
N MET A 430 -18.10 3.16 -7.63
CA MET A 430 -19.13 2.99 -8.67
C MET A 430 -20.52 3.49 -8.23
N GLY A 431 -20.63 4.04 -7.02
CA GLY A 431 -21.87 4.57 -6.46
C GLY A 431 -22.65 3.60 -5.56
N ASP A 432 -22.11 2.42 -5.24
CA ASP A 432 -22.73 1.51 -4.28
C ASP A 432 -22.55 2.00 -2.84
N PRO A 433 -23.46 1.68 -1.90
CA PRO A 433 -23.33 2.06 -0.49
C PRO A 433 -22.18 1.37 0.25
N TYR A 434 -21.57 0.34 -0.33
CA TYR A 434 -20.41 -0.35 0.23
C TYR A 434 -19.68 -1.09 -0.88
N SER A 435 -18.42 -1.40 -0.66
CA SER A 435 -17.69 -2.32 -1.52
C SER A 435 -17.93 -3.75 -1.05
N GLU A 436 -18.17 -4.68 -1.97
CA GLU A 436 -18.44 -6.08 -1.65
C GLU A 436 -17.58 -6.99 -2.51
N ILE A 437 -16.88 -7.90 -1.88
CA ILE A 437 -16.18 -8.98 -2.56
C ILE A 437 -16.79 -10.33 -2.18
N VAL A 438 -16.79 -11.21 -3.16
CA VAL A 438 -17.24 -12.59 -3.05
C VAL A 438 -16.04 -13.48 -3.31
N VAL A 439 -15.68 -14.30 -2.33
CA VAL A 439 -14.56 -15.25 -2.39
C VAL A 439 -15.13 -16.65 -2.46
N GLU A 440 -14.77 -17.40 -3.49
CA GLU A 440 -15.26 -18.75 -3.72
C GLU A 440 -14.10 -19.67 -4.12
N ARG A 441 -14.26 -20.97 -3.87
CA ARG A 441 -13.32 -21.96 -4.39
C ARG A 441 -13.36 -21.94 -5.91
N ASN A 442 -12.18 -21.94 -6.54
CA ASN A 442 -12.13 -22.16 -7.98
C ASN A 442 -12.59 -23.58 -8.29
N ILE A 443 -13.71 -23.69 -8.99
CA ILE A 443 -14.13 -24.93 -9.63
C ILE A 443 -13.68 -24.79 -11.10
N LEU A 444 -12.36 -24.78 -11.34
CA LEU A 444 -11.81 -24.85 -12.70
C LEU A 444 -11.80 -26.30 -13.19
#